data_AF-A0AA88HAS3-F1
#
_entry.id   AF-A0AA88HAS3-F1
#
_cell.length_a   1.000
_cell.length_b   1.000
_cell.length_c   1.000
_cell.angle_alpha   90.00
_cell.angle_beta   90.00
_cell.angle_gamma   90.00
#
_symmetry.space_group_name_H-M   'P 1'
#
loop_
_entity.id
_entity.type
_entity.pdbx_description
1 polymer ?
#
loop_
_entity_poly.entity_id
_entity_poly.type
_entity_poly.pdbx_seq_one_letter_code
_entity_poly.pdbx_strand_id
1 'polypeptide(L)'
;MRPPIAPGLDPHVPPSLKGRSYSRKLYIFAGQRHKEYMNDFFTYHVDTGEIDVIADGTRQDTNQVPAAGFTQRSTIDPYRDEIHVLS
;
A
#
# COMPACT_ATOMS: atom_id res chain seq x y z
N MET A 1 -16.38 28.75 31.82
CA MET A 1 -17.48 27.79 31.58
C MET A 1 -17.14 26.98 30.34
N ARG A 2 -17.13 25.64 30.42
CA ARG A 2 -17.02 24.78 29.23
C ARG A 2 -18.42 24.51 28.68
N PRO A 3 -18.61 24.44 27.35
CA PRO A 3 -19.91 24.10 26.78
C PRO A 3 -20.29 22.65 27.12
N PRO A 4 -21.59 22.33 27.23
CA PRO A 4 -22.06 20.99 27.53
C PRO A 4 -21.76 20.05 26.35
N ILE A 5 -21.26 18.86 26.67
CA ILE A 5 -20.96 17.79 25.72
C ILE A 5 -22.30 17.20 25.25
N ALA A 6 -22.49 17.09 23.94
CA ALA A 6 -23.70 16.49 23.36
C ALA A 6 -23.85 15.02 23.81
N PRO A 7 -25.05 14.56 24.15
CA PRO A 7 -25.27 13.19 24.59
C PRO A 7 -25.03 12.22 23.42
N GLY A 8 -24.04 11.34 23.55
CA GLY A 8 -23.71 10.32 22.55
C GLY A 8 -22.22 10.09 22.29
N LEU A 9 -21.34 10.92 22.85
CA LEU A 9 -19.89 10.70 22.82
C LEU A 9 -19.42 10.16 24.16
N ASP A 10 -19.13 8.85 24.19
CA ASP A 10 -18.39 8.24 25.30
C ASP A 10 -17.01 8.91 25.40
N PRO A 11 -16.68 9.58 26.53
CA PRO A 11 -15.41 10.27 26.71
C PRO A 11 -14.19 9.33 26.79
N HIS A 12 -14.40 8.00 26.82
CA HIS A 12 -13.33 7.01 26.94
C HIS A 12 -12.76 6.50 25.61
N VAL A 13 -13.26 6.97 24.46
CA VAL A 13 -12.67 6.62 23.16
C VAL A 13 -11.61 7.67 22.80
N PRO A 14 -10.31 7.29 22.73
CA PRO A 14 -9.29 8.22 22.26
C PRO A 14 -9.62 8.65 20.82
N PRO A 15 -9.42 9.93 20.46
CA PRO A 15 -9.70 10.46 19.11
C PRO A 15 -9.00 9.73 17.96
N SER A 16 -8.04 8.85 18.26
CA SER A 16 -7.25 8.07 17.31
C SER A 16 -7.90 6.76 16.86
N LEU A 17 -8.92 6.23 17.55
CA LEU A 17 -9.53 4.96 17.19
C LEU A 17 -10.72 5.14 16.23
N LYS A 18 -10.48 5.75 15.07
CA LYS A 18 -11.39 5.65 13.93
C LYS A 18 -11.21 4.25 13.35
N GLY A 19 -12.26 3.43 13.34
CA GLY A 19 -12.28 2.14 12.64
C GLY A 19 -12.01 2.33 11.15
N ARG A 20 -10.74 2.36 10.77
CA ARG A 20 -10.30 2.36 9.38
C ARG A 20 -10.21 0.90 8.94
N SER A 21 -11.04 0.56 7.97
CA SER A 21 -10.85 -0.68 7.23
C SER A 21 -9.55 -0.54 6.45
N TYR A 22 -8.46 -1.12 6.97
CA TYR A 22 -7.24 -1.28 6.19
C TYR A 22 -7.61 -2.18 5.01
N SER A 23 -7.53 -1.66 3.78
CA SER A 23 -7.79 -2.48 2.60
C SER A 23 -6.78 -3.62 2.59
N ARG A 24 -7.25 -4.88 2.58
CA ARG A 24 -6.39 -6.06 2.52
C ARG A 24 -5.88 -6.24 1.09
N LYS A 25 -4.96 -5.37 0.70
CA LYS A 25 -4.29 -5.40 -0.60
C LYS A 25 -2.84 -5.81 -0.43
N LEU A 26 -2.36 -6.67 -1.31
CA LEU A 26 -0.94 -6.94 -1.48
C LEU A 26 -0.45 -6.16 -2.69
N TYR A 27 0.68 -5.48 -2.54
CA TYR A 27 1.36 -4.77 -3.61
C TYR A 27 2.56 -5.61 -4.03
N ILE A 28 2.63 -5.97 -5.31
CA ILE A 28 3.68 -6.82 -5.85
C ILE A 28 4.27 -6.08 -7.03
N PHE A 29 5.53 -5.68 -6.90
CA PHE A 29 6.24 -4.91 -7.91
C PHE A 29 7.68 -5.38 -8.00
N ALA A 30 8.22 -5.28 -9.22
CA ALA A 30 9.56 -5.68 -9.57
C ALA A 30 9.86 -7.16 -9.26
N GLY A 31 10.83 -7.73 -9.97
CA GLY A 31 11.19 -9.11 -9.72
C GLY A 31 12.23 -9.64 -10.69
N GLN A 32 12.57 -10.91 -10.49
CA GLN A 32 13.44 -11.62 -11.40
C GLN A 32 12.80 -12.95 -11.78
N ARG A 33 12.57 -13.14 -13.08
CA ARG A 33 12.17 -14.43 -13.65
C ARG A 33 13.35 -15.00 -14.41
N HIS A 34 13.96 -16.06 -13.87
CA HIS A 34 15.22 -16.62 -14.39
C HIS A 34 16.35 -15.58 -14.45
N LYS A 35 16.70 -15.10 -15.65
CA LYS A 35 17.75 -14.11 -15.89
C LYS A 35 17.18 -12.73 -16.27
N GLU A 36 15.86 -12.61 -16.34
CA GLU A 36 15.18 -11.40 -16.77
C GLU A 36 14.65 -10.64 -15.56
N TYR A 37 14.94 -9.35 -15.58
CA TYR A 37 14.43 -8.37 -14.64
C TYR A 37 13.05 -7.91 -15.07
N MET A 38 12.09 -8.00 -14.18
CA MET A 38 10.71 -7.57 -14.38
C MET A 38 10.49 -6.25 -13.67
N ASN A 39 9.83 -5.31 -14.34
CA ASN A 39 9.41 -4.01 -13.79
C ASN A 39 7.87 -3.90 -13.81
N ASP A 40 7.18 -5.01 -13.61
CA ASP A 40 5.74 -5.04 -13.44
C ASP A 40 5.35 -4.57 -12.04
N PHE A 41 4.11 -4.09 -11.93
CA PHE A 41 3.50 -3.67 -10.68
C PHE A 41 2.01 -4.00 -10.71
N PHE A 42 1.57 -4.83 -9.79
CA PHE A 42 0.17 -5.23 -9.62
C PHE A 42 -0.26 -5.19 -8.15
N THR A 43 -1.56 -5.07 -7.96
CA THR A 43 -2.20 -5.25 -6.65
C THR A 43 -3.07 -6.47 -6.65
N TYR A 44 -3.10 -7.16 -5.51
CA TYR A 44 -3.95 -8.30 -5.27
C TYR A 44 -4.88 -7.99 -4.11
N HIS A 45 -6.19 -8.04 -4.35
CA HIS A 45 -7.21 -7.88 -3.31
C HIS A 45 -7.42 -9.22 -2.62
N VAL A 46 -7.07 -9.31 -1.35
CA VAL A 46 -7.14 -10.58 -0.60
C VAL A 46 -8.58 -11.06 -0.43
N ASP A 47 -9.54 -10.12 -0.34
CA ASP A 47 -10.93 -10.45 -0.06
C ASP A 47 -11.69 -10.93 -1.30
N THR A 48 -11.43 -10.35 -2.48
CA THR A 48 -12.10 -10.70 -3.75
C THR A 48 -11.28 -11.66 -4.61
N GLY A 49 -9.97 -11.75 -4.38
CA GLY A 49 -9.03 -12.48 -5.23
C GLY A 49 -8.72 -11.78 -6.56
N GLU A 50 -9.16 -10.53 -6.74
CA GLU A 50 -8.94 -9.76 -7.96
C GLU A 50 -7.51 -9.23 -8.04
N ILE A 51 -7.01 -9.13 -9.28
CA ILE A 51 -5.69 -8.57 -9.60
C ILE A 51 -5.89 -7.32 -10.44
N ASP A 52 -5.39 -6.18 -9.97
CA ASP A 52 -5.31 -4.95 -10.76
C ASP A 52 -3.86 -4.71 -11.20
N VAL A 53 -3.67 -4.52 -12.50
CA VAL A 53 -2.36 -4.19 -13.07
C VAL A 53 -2.17 -2.67 -13.03
N ILE A 54 -1.16 -2.21 -12.29
CA ILE A 54 -0.75 -0.80 -12.22
C ILE A 54 0.24 -0.50 -13.34
N ALA A 55 1.25 -1.36 -13.50
CA ALA A 55 2.22 -1.31 -14.58
C ALA A 55 2.51 -2.72 -15.10
N ASP A 56 2.50 -2.91 -16.41
CA ASP A 56 2.73 -4.19 -17.08
C ASP A 56 4.19 -4.40 -17.49
N GLY A 57 5.08 -3.46 -17.15
CA GLY A 57 6.50 -3.50 -17.50
C GLY A 57 6.82 -3.29 -18.98
N THR A 58 5.82 -3.03 -19.84
CA THR A 58 6.02 -2.82 -21.30
C THR A 58 6.32 -1.36 -21.65
N ARG A 59 5.93 -0.43 -20.76
CA ARG A 59 6.17 0.99 -20.92
C ARG A 59 7.60 1.34 -20.52
N GLN A 60 8.34 2.01 -21.42
CA GLN A 60 9.72 2.48 -21.18
C GLN A 60 9.85 3.58 -20.11
N ASP A 61 8.76 3.93 -19.42
CA ASP A 61 8.77 4.83 -18.27
C ASP A 61 9.28 4.07 -17.03
N THR A 62 10.52 3.60 -17.13
CA THR A 62 11.24 2.81 -16.11
C THR A 62 11.50 3.59 -14.82
N ASN A 63 11.17 4.89 -14.80
CA ASN A 63 11.24 5.73 -13.59
C ASN A 63 10.05 5.53 -12.64
N GLN A 64 8.99 4.82 -13.06
CA GLN A 64 7.79 4.65 -12.24
C GLN A 64 7.85 3.45 -11.28
N VAL A 65 8.78 2.51 -11.50
CA VAL A 65 8.94 1.30 -10.68
C VAL A 65 10.41 1.16 -10.31
N PRO A 66 10.76 0.83 -9.05
CA PRO A 66 12.13 0.60 -8.64
C PRO A 66 12.82 -0.40 -9.57
N ALA A 67 14.10 -0.15 -9.87
CA ALA A 67 14.90 -1.05 -10.69
C ALA A 67 14.86 -2.46 -10.09
N ALA A 68 14.48 -3.43 -10.91
CA ALA A 68 14.48 -4.82 -10.51
C ALA A 68 15.86 -5.23 -9.98
N GLY A 69 15.88 -5.77 -8.78
CA GLY A 69 17.06 -6.25 -8.10
C GLY A 69 16.69 -7.37 -7.13
N PHE A 70 17.69 -7.99 -6.51
CA PHE A 70 17.47 -8.95 -5.43
C PHE A 70 16.58 -8.37 -4.34
N THR A 71 15.83 -9.22 -3.64
CA THR A 71 14.87 -8.90 -2.56
C THR A 71 15.16 -7.58 -1.85
N GLN A 72 14.48 -6.51 -2.30
CA GLN A 72 14.56 -5.20 -1.66
C GLN A 72 13.63 -5.18 -0.45
N ARG A 73 14.05 -4.48 0.60
CA ARG A 73 13.18 -4.26 1.76
C ARG A 73 12.24 -3.12 1.41
N SER A 74 10.94 -3.32 1.61
CA SER A 74 9.92 -2.30 1.43
C SER A 74 9.09 -2.14 2.70
N THR A 75 8.62 -0.93 2.92
CA THR A 75 7.72 -0.58 4.04
C THR A 75 6.56 0.23 3.50
N ILE A 76 5.35 -0.05 3.99
CA ILE A 76 4.14 0.67 3.63
C ILE A 76 3.75 1.64 4.75
N ASP A 77 3.49 2.89 4.40
CA ASP A 77 2.82 3.85 5.28
C ASP A 77 1.32 3.88 4.94
N PRO A 78 0.47 3.17 5.70
CA PRO A 78 -0.96 3.10 5.41
C PRO A 78 -1.71 4.41 5.69
N TYR A 79 -1.07 5.41 6.33
CA TYR A 79 -1.67 6.72 6.57
C TYR A 79 -1.49 7.66 5.39
N ARG A 80 -0.37 7.52 4.68
CA ARG A 80 -0.03 8.31 3.48
C ARG A 80 -0.33 7.59 2.17
N ASP A 81 -0.64 6.29 2.22
CA ASP A 81 -0.83 5.42 1.05
C ASP A 81 0.44 5.36 0.19
N GLU A 82 1.60 5.32 0.86
CA GLU A 82 2.92 5.35 0.25
C GLU A 82 3.66 4.03 0.50
N ILE A 83 4.44 3.58 -0.50
CA ILE A 83 5.36 2.45 -0.39
C ILE A 83 6.78 3.00 -0.52
N HIS A 84 7.58 2.83 0.53
CA HIS A 84 9.00 3.15 0.52
C HIS A 84 9.81 1.90 0.25
N VAL A 85 10.69 1.96 -0.74
CA VAL A 85 11.58 0.86 -1.12
C VAL A 85 13.00 1.27 -0.77
N LEU A 86 13.67 0.44 0.03
CA LEU A 86 15.05 0.66 0.45
C LEU A 86 15.98 -0.10 -0.48
N SER A 87 16.81 0.65 -1.21
CA SER A 87 17.89 0.18 -2.08
C SER A 87 19.25 0.33 -1.42
#